data_AF-A0AAW1QR82-F1
#
_entry.id   AF-A0AAW1QR82-F1
#
_cell.length_a   1.000
_cell.length_b   1.000
_cell.length_c   1.000
_cell.angle_alpha   90.00
_cell.angle_beta   90.00
_cell.angle_gamma   90.00
#
_symmetry.space_group_name_H-M   'P 1'
#
loop_
_entity.id
_entity.type
_entity.pdbx_description
1 polymer ?
#
loop_
_entity_poly.entity_id
_entity_poly.type
_entity_poly.pdbx_seq_one_letter_code
_entity_poly.pdbx_strand_id
1 'polypeptide(L)'
;MASTVLPQPRAVFTAKKGPRTEAPTAKADRFARQAQLLAKAEGAPDSLERLLAVCRLLLTFCTDLLRPSTLARDMPVLILGQHYLSHRAVTGPSQDEQLRVLLQEVCAYDSAVNFTAPPNKISSRLASLQLALCPAIHSKSSSLRNSKSGPLVVSVSGEGHATFWLHEEEYTFRLPSLLLQDASVQPCKVDLAGTLQVECSGTGMAATLKCSAGGRIKGAVSRLAAFAKEDMVLVSGHWTEQVLVSTPDSDAEGVLFDANEAGGPLVSEVDLHSLGPMQHPRLWSAILDALQDAKAIQQAKGRALSAGVGSGAGPLGPLPPCIVAARATGQRLIYRMQYVLGRPPSAQVGSLGAQT
;
A
#
# COMPACT_ATOMS: atom_id res chain seq x y z
N MET A 1 33.38 -16.80 -25.57
CA MET A 1 32.38 -16.08 -24.77
C MET A 1 31.03 -16.70 -25.06
N ALA A 2 30.46 -17.45 -24.12
CA ALA A 2 29.17 -18.12 -24.32
C ALA A 2 28.05 -17.07 -24.22
N SER A 3 27.38 -16.80 -25.33
CA SER A 3 26.18 -15.96 -25.37
C SER A 3 25.10 -16.65 -24.56
N THR A 4 24.84 -16.16 -23.34
CA THR A 4 23.78 -16.66 -22.48
C THR A 4 22.48 -16.10 -23.03
N VAL A 5 21.79 -16.88 -23.85
CA VAL A 5 20.46 -16.53 -24.35
C VAL A 5 19.55 -16.43 -23.12
N LEU A 6 19.13 -15.21 -22.78
CA LEU A 6 18.17 -15.00 -21.70
C LEU A 6 16.88 -15.74 -22.07
N PRO A 7 16.30 -16.54 -21.15
CA PRO A 7 15.03 -17.19 -21.41
C PRO A 7 13.99 -16.13 -21.73
N GLN A 8 13.29 -16.29 -22.86
CA GLN A 8 12.15 -15.43 -23.17
C GLN A 8 11.13 -15.54 -22.02
N PRO A 9 10.58 -14.41 -21.53
CA PRO A 9 9.57 -14.42 -20.48
C PRO A 9 8.40 -15.29 -20.94
N ARG A 10 8.22 -16.44 -20.29
CA ARG A 10 7.06 -17.31 -20.54
C ARG A 10 5.87 -16.57 -19.99
N ALA A 11 5.04 -15.98 -20.86
CA ALA A 11 3.87 -15.18 -20.50
C ALA A 11 3.03 -15.82 -19.36
N VAL A 12 3.33 -15.46 -18.11
CA VAL A 12 2.46 -15.69 -16.94
C VAL A 12 1.23 -14.75 -16.99
N PHE A 13 1.26 -13.77 -17.89
CA PHE A 13 0.10 -12.99 -18.27
C PHE A 13 -0.69 -13.73 -19.35
N THR A 14 -1.63 -14.57 -18.93
CA THR A 14 -2.57 -15.17 -19.87
C THR A 14 -3.50 -14.09 -20.43
N ALA A 15 -3.30 -13.73 -21.70
CA ALA A 15 -4.27 -12.98 -22.49
C ALA A 15 -5.48 -13.88 -22.79
N LYS A 16 -6.31 -14.19 -21.78
CA LYS A 16 -7.60 -14.84 -22.01
C LYS A 16 -8.67 -14.21 -21.11
N LYS A 17 -9.48 -13.34 -21.72
CA LYS A 17 -10.88 -13.11 -21.34
C LYS A 17 -11.65 -14.44 -21.51
N GLY A 18 -11.49 -15.36 -20.56
CA GLY A 18 -12.38 -16.51 -20.43
C GLY A 18 -13.72 -16.07 -19.81
N PRO A 19 -14.82 -16.82 -20.04
CA PRO A 19 -16.10 -16.54 -19.41
C PRO A 19 -15.95 -16.59 -17.88
N ARG A 20 -16.36 -15.50 -17.23
CA ARG A 20 -16.26 -15.29 -15.79
C ARG A 20 -17.36 -16.12 -15.11
N THR A 21 -17.02 -17.33 -14.66
CA THR A 21 -17.99 -18.27 -14.07
C THR A 21 -17.45 -18.96 -12.83
N GLU A 22 -17.00 -18.17 -11.86
CA GLU A 22 -16.92 -18.65 -10.48
C GLU A 22 -17.76 -17.71 -9.61
N ALA A 23 -18.72 -18.30 -8.89
CA ALA A 23 -19.51 -17.59 -7.91
C ALA A 23 -18.55 -16.94 -6.90
N PRO A 24 -18.80 -15.69 -6.44
CA PRO A 24 -17.92 -15.03 -5.50
C PRO A 24 -17.85 -15.86 -4.22
N THR A 25 -16.76 -16.61 -4.06
CA THR A 25 -16.36 -17.19 -2.79
C THR A 25 -16.35 -16.08 -1.75
N ALA A 26 -16.71 -16.42 -0.50
CA ALA A 26 -16.82 -15.48 0.62
C ALA A 26 -15.71 -14.42 0.52
N LYS A 27 -16.09 -13.15 0.28
CA LYS A 27 -15.16 -12.06 -0.09
C LYS A 27 -13.93 -12.12 0.79
N ALA A 28 -12.80 -12.57 0.22
CA ALA A 28 -11.53 -12.57 0.92
C ALA A 28 -11.26 -11.16 1.43
N ASP A 29 -10.99 -11.01 2.72
CA ASP A 29 -10.69 -9.69 3.26
C ASP A 29 -9.40 -9.14 2.66
N ARG A 30 -9.24 -7.81 2.72
CA ARG A 30 -8.11 -7.09 2.13
C ARG A 30 -6.74 -7.68 2.50
N PHE A 31 -6.62 -8.14 3.74
CA PHE A 31 -5.36 -8.61 4.29
C PHE A 31 -5.02 -9.99 3.74
N ALA A 32 -6.03 -10.86 3.59
CA ALA A 32 -5.87 -12.12 2.89
C ALA A 32 -5.47 -11.91 1.43
N ARG A 33 -6.08 -10.95 0.73
CA ARG A 33 -5.72 -10.62 -0.66
C ARG A 33 -4.28 -10.12 -0.80
N GLN A 34 -3.85 -9.18 0.04
CA GLN A 34 -2.46 -8.69 0.02
C GLN A 34 -1.47 -9.81 0.35
N ALA A 35 -1.80 -10.68 1.31
CA ALA A 35 -0.98 -11.85 1.63
C ALA A 35 -0.91 -12.87 0.48
N GLN A 36 -2.00 -13.08 -0.26
CA GLN A 36 -2.02 -13.93 -1.46
C GLN A 36 -1.14 -13.35 -2.57
N LEU A 37 -1.18 -12.03 -2.79
CA LEU A 37 -0.30 -11.36 -3.74
C LEU A 37 1.17 -11.45 -3.32
N LEU A 38 1.47 -11.32 -2.02
CA LEU A 38 2.82 -11.53 -1.51
C LEU A 38 3.30 -12.98 -1.72
N ALA A 39 2.43 -13.97 -1.47
CA ALA A 39 2.75 -15.38 -1.71
C ALA A 39 2.94 -15.69 -3.21
N LYS A 40 2.15 -15.05 -4.09
CA LYS A 40 2.34 -15.14 -5.54
C LYS A 40 3.66 -14.52 -5.99
N ALA A 41 4.06 -13.39 -5.40
CA ALA A 41 5.35 -12.79 -5.67
C ALA A 41 6.51 -13.71 -5.22
N GLU A 42 6.44 -14.26 -4.01
CA GLU A 42 7.42 -15.26 -3.54
C GLU A 42 7.47 -16.51 -4.43
N GLY A 43 6.33 -16.93 -4.99
CA GLY A 43 6.24 -18.11 -5.85
C GLY A 43 6.61 -17.87 -7.32
N ALA A 44 6.88 -16.63 -7.74
CA ALA A 44 7.14 -16.36 -9.15
C ALA A 44 8.52 -16.90 -9.59
N PRO A 45 8.62 -17.52 -10.79
CA PRO A 45 9.80 -18.28 -11.22
C PRO A 45 11.04 -17.42 -11.47
N ASP A 46 10.88 -16.21 -12.04
CA ASP A 46 12.00 -15.33 -12.38
C ASP A 46 11.88 -13.93 -11.77
N SER A 47 13.00 -13.21 -11.72
CA SER A 47 13.09 -11.90 -11.06
C SER A 47 12.23 -10.81 -11.71
N LEU A 48 11.97 -10.89 -13.02
CA LEU A 48 11.10 -9.93 -13.70
C LEU A 48 9.66 -10.14 -13.26
N GLU A 49 9.19 -11.38 -13.27
CA GLU A 49 7.85 -11.74 -12.81
C GLU A 49 7.65 -11.43 -11.33
N ARG A 50 8.67 -11.67 -10.50
CA ARG A 50 8.64 -11.30 -9.07
C ARG A 50 8.53 -9.79 -8.88
N LEU A 51 9.34 -9.00 -9.60
CA LEU A 51 9.25 -7.52 -9.55
C LEU A 51 7.87 -7.02 -10.01
N LEU A 52 7.32 -7.59 -11.08
CA LEU A 52 5.97 -7.24 -11.55
C LEU A 52 4.89 -7.64 -10.52
N ALA A 53 5.04 -8.78 -9.86
CA ALA A 53 4.14 -9.19 -8.78
C ALA A 53 4.23 -8.24 -7.57
N VAL A 54 5.41 -7.73 -7.23
CA VAL A 54 5.59 -6.67 -6.22
C VAL A 54 4.89 -5.38 -6.67
N CYS A 55 5.07 -4.94 -7.91
CA CYS A 55 4.34 -3.78 -8.45
C CYS A 55 2.81 -3.97 -8.35
N ARG A 56 2.29 -5.15 -8.70
CA ARG A 56 0.86 -5.48 -8.56
C ARG A 56 0.40 -5.41 -7.11
N LEU A 57 1.18 -5.95 -6.17
CA LEU A 57 0.91 -5.88 -4.74
C LEU A 57 0.82 -4.43 -4.25
N LEU A 58 1.77 -3.58 -4.63
CA LEU A 58 1.83 -2.18 -4.21
C LEU A 58 0.71 -1.32 -4.85
N LEU A 59 0.38 -1.54 -6.14
CA LEU A 59 -0.77 -0.90 -6.78
C LEU A 59 -2.08 -1.33 -6.11
N THR A 60 -2.24 -2.63 -5.82
CA THR A 60 -3.40 -3.15 -5.09
C THR A 60 -3.54 -2.47 -3.74
N PHE A 61 -2.44 -2.39 -2.97
CA PHE A 61 -2.42 -1.69 -1.69
C PHE A 61 -2.85 -0.22 -1.82
N CYS A 62 -2.30 0.52 -2.80
CA CYS A 62 -2.66 1.94 -3.01
C CYS A 62 -4.15 2.11 -3.33
N THR A 63 -4.72 1.23 -4.15
CA THR A 63 -6.15 1.29 -4.50
C THR A 63 -7.07 0.79 -3.38
N ASP A 64 -6.61 -0.12 -2.53
CA ASP A 64 -7.37 -0.59 -1.37
C ASP A 64 -7.65 0.53 -0.36
N LEU A 65 -6.81 1.56 -0.32
CA LEU A 65 -7.07 2.77 0.47
C LEU A 65 -8.37 3.48 0.08
N LEU A 66 -8.87 3.23 -1.13
CA LEU A 66 -10.04 3.88 -1.73
C LEU A 66 -11.23 2.95 -1.88
N ARG A 67 -11.19 1.80 -1.20
CA ARG A 67 -12.30 0.87 -1.20
C ARG A 67 -13.11 0.99 0.08
N PRO A 68 -14.45 0.94 0.00
CA PRO A 68 -15.27 0.84 1.19
C PRO A 68 -15.01 -0.49 1.91
N SER A 69 -15.09 -0.49 3.25
CA SER A 69 -15.18 -1.74 3.98
C SER A 69 -16.61 -2.26 3.96
N THR A 70 -16.74 -3.58 3.94
CA THR A 70 -17.99 -4.28 4.14
C THR A 70 -18.23 -4.62 5.62
N LEU A 71 -17.31 -4.27 6.52
CA LEU A 71 -17.36 -4.62 7.94
C LEU A 71 -17.67 -3.40 8.80
N ALA A 72 -18.76 -3.47 9.58
CA ALA A 72 -19.16 -2.38 10.49
C ALA A 72 -18.10 -2.04 11.57
N ARG A 73 -17.17 -2.96 11.85
CA ARG A 73 -16.08 -2.79 12.83
C ARG A 73 -14.86 -2.05 12.28
N ASP A 74 -14.80 -1.80 10.98
CA ASP A 74 -13.65 -1.12 10.35
C ASP A 74 -13.76 0.42 10.48
N MET A 75 -14.29 0.91 11.60
CA MET A 75 -14.38 2.34 11.88
C MET A 75 -13.00 2.84 12.34
N PRO A 76 -12.46 3.93 11.77
CA PRO A 76 -11.21 4.51 12.22
C PRO A 76 -11.43 5.08 13.62
N VAL A 77 -10.51 4.75 14.53
CA VAL A 77 -10.52 5.28 15.89
C VAL A 77 -9.18 5.94 16.12
N LEU A 78 -9.20 7.22 16.45
CA LEU A 78 -8.01 8.00 16.79
C LEU A 78 -7.48 7.58 18.18
N ILE A 79 -6.91 6.39 18.29
CA ILE A 79 -6.23 5.90 19.49
C ILE A 79 -4.76 5.69 19.18
N LEU A 80 -3.91 6.51 19.80
CA LEU A 80 -2.45 6.35 19.73
C LEU A 80 -2.05 4.99 20.31
N GLY A 81 -1.13 4.30 19.62
CA GLY A 81 -0.66 2.98 20.06
C GLY A 81 -1.64 1.85 19.78
N GLN A 82 -2.66 2.07 18.93
CA GLN A 82 -3.51 0.97 18.49
C GLN A 82 -2.74 0.03 17.58
N HIS A 83 -2.55 -1.20 18.04
CA HIS A 83 -1.99 -2.27 17.24
C HIS A 83 -3.11 -3.11 16.60
N TYR A 84 -2.88 -3.57 15.38
CA TYR A 84 -3.56 -4.73 14.83
C TYR A 84 -2.58 -5.88 14.84
N LEU A 85 -3.03 -7.05 15.28
CA LEU A 85 -2.29 -8.29 15.12
C LEU A 85 -3.28 -9.32 14.58
N SER A 86 -2.94 -9.94 13.46
CA SER A 86 -3.79 -10.95 12.82
C SER A 86 -2.95 -12.09 12.27
N HIS A 87 -3.50 -13.30 12.37
CA HIS A 87 -2.94 -14.49 11.75
C HIS A 87 -3.95 -15.03 10.74
N ARG A 88 -3.49 -15.30 9.51
CA ARG A 88 -4.37 -15.76 8.43
C ARG A 88 -3.75 -16.90 7.67
N ALA A 89 -4.60 -17.82 7.22
CA ALA A 89 -4.26 -18.78 6.19
C ALA A 89 -4.28 -18.09 4.81
N VAL A 90 -3.30 -18.40 3.96
CA VAL A 90 -3.14 -17.80 2.62
C VAL A 90 -3.43 -18.81 1.52
N THR A 91 -2.96 -20.05 1.64
CA THR A 91 -3.13 -21.13 0.64
C THR A 91 -3.47 -22.46 1.31
N GLY A 92 -3.99 -23.42 0.53
CA GLY A 92 -4.08 -24.83 0.89
C GLY A 92 -5.32 -25.25 1.70
N PRO A 93 -5.96 -26.40 1.37
CA PRO A 93 -7.02 -26.99 2.18
C PRO A 93 -6.48 -27.79 3.39
N SER A 94 -5.23 -28.24 3.34
CA SER A 94 -4.56 -29.04 4.39
C SER A 94 -3.70 -28.14 5.29
N GLN A 95 -3.58 -28.48 6.59
CA GLN A 95 -2.84 -27.66 7.55
C GLN A 95 -1.32 -27.62 7.31
N ASP A 96 -0.75 -28.69 6.76
CA ASP A 96 0.71 -28.81 6.58
C ASP A 96 1.25 -28.07 5.35
N GLU A 97 0.42 -27.83 4.34
CA GLU A 97 0.77 -27.05 3.15
C GLU A 97 0.30 -25.59 3.23
N GLN A 98 -0.36 -25.24 4.35
CA GLN A 98 -0.99 -23.95 4.49
C GLN A 98 0.04 -22.87 4.80
N LEU A 99 0.26 -21.98 3.83
CA LEU A 99 0.97 -20.74 4.08
C LEU A 99 0.18 -19.90 5.07
N ARG A 100 0.89 -19.35 6.06
CA ARG A 100 0.33 -18.44 7.05
C ARG A 100 0.98 -17.09 6.93
N VAL A 101 0.19 -16.07 7.20
CA VAL A 101 0.66 -14.71 7.31
C VAL A 101 0.38 -14.17 8.70
N LEU A 102 1.40 -13.59 9.31
CA LEU A 102 1.27 -12.68 10.44
C LEU A 102 1.20 -11.27 9.87
N LEU A 103 0.14 -10.56 10.21
CA LEU A 103 -0.04 -9.15 9.89
C LEU A 103 0.02 -8.33 11.18
N GLN A 104 0.82 -7.27 11.16
CA GLN A 104 0.82 -6.24 12.17
C GLN A 104 0.59 -4.86 11.54
N GLU A 105 -0.37 -4.10 12.07
CA GLU A 105 -0.53 -2.66 11.75
C GLU A 105 -0.28 -1.85 13.02
N VAL A 106 0.38 -0.70 12.87
CA VAL A 106 0.71 0.20 13.98
C VAL A 106 0.55 1.65 13.53
N CYS A 107 -0.10 2.48 14.36
CA CYS A 107 -0.06 3.94 14.20
C CYS A 107 0.66 4.56 15.40
N ALA A 108 1.76 5.26 15.14
CA ALA A 108 2.59 5.86 16.17
C ALA A 108 3.26 7.16 15.70
N TYR A 109 3.55 8.06 16.64
CA TYR A 109 4.33 9.27 16.38
C TYR A 109 5.84 9.00 16.28
N ASP A 110 6.28 7.88 16.82
CA ASP A 110 7.68 7.48 16.81
C ASP A 110 8.00 6.59 15.60
N SER A 111 8.95 7.06 14.79
CA SER A 111 9.50 6.31 13.65
C SER A 111 10.29 5.07 14.08
N ALA A 112 10.69 4.95 15.34
CA ALA A 112 11.41 3.81 15.89
C ALA A 112 10.49 2.73 16.48
N VAL A 113 9.16 2.85 16.35
CA VAL A 113 8.26 1.79 16.85
C VAL A 113 8.57 0.48 16.14
N ASN A 114 9.04 -0.47 16.94
CA ASN A 114 9.37 -1.81 16.51
C ASN A 114 8.09 -2.63 16.37
N PHE A 115 8.01 -3.40 15.30
CA PHE A 115 7.04 -4.47 15.22
C PHE A 115 7.30 -5.48 16.34
N THR A 116 6.23 -6.04 16.87
CA THR A 116 6.35 -7.09 17.86
C THR A 116 6.91 -8.31 17.14
N ALA A 117 7.96 -8.92 17.71
CA ALA A 117 8.52 -10.13 17.13
C ALA A 117 7.39 -11.15 16.90
N PRO A 118 7.36 -11.83 15.74
CA PRO A 118 6.39 -12.89 15.51
C PRO A 118 6.49 -13.87 16.68
N PRO A 119 5.38 -14.25 17.34
CA PRO A 119 5.42 -15.40 18.24
C PRO A 119 5.95 -16.64 17.48
N ASN A 120 6.35 -17.70 18.19
CA ASN A 120 6.88 -18.98 17.66
C ASN A 120 5.93 -19.76 16.69
N LYS A 121 4.99 -19.08 16.04
CA LYS A 121 3.96 -19.57 15.13
C LYS A 121 4.40 -19.63 13.66
N ILE A 122 5.56 -19.07 13.31
CA ILE A 122 6.16 -19.18 11.97
C ILE A 122 7.52 -19.84 12.11
N SER A 123 7.67 -21.05 11.57
CA SER A 123 8.90 -21.84 11.67
C SER A 123 9.91 -21.51 10.56
N SER A 124 9.40 -21.21 9.37
CA SER A 124 10.19 -20.83 8.20
C SER A 124 9.56 -19.59 7.56
N ARG A 125 10.31 -18.50 7.53
CA ARG A 125 9.90 -17.26 6.85
C ARG A 125 10.19 -17.42 5.36
N LEU A 126 9.20 -17.12 4.53
CA LEU A 126 9.30 -17.21 3.08
C LEU A 126 9.38 -15.81 2.46
N ALA A 127 8.48 -14.92 2.90
CA ALA A 127 8.48 -13.54 2.44
C ALA A 127 8.10 -12.57 3.55
N SER A 128 8.54 -11.33 3.45
CA SER A 128 8.01 -10.24 4.28
C SER A 128 7.78 -8.98 3.46
N LEU A 129 6.83 -8.17 3.92
CA LEU A 129 6.56 -6.83 3.39
C LEU A 129 6.48 -5.89 4.60
N GLN A 130 7.29 -4.84 4.61
CA GLN A 130 7.20 -3.75 5.57
C GLN A 130 6.91 -2.45 4.83
N LEU A 131 5.94 -1.70 5.32
CA LEU A 131 5.52 -0.42 4.74
C LEU A 131 5.37 0.61 5.86
N ALA A 132 5.83 1.83 5.59
CA ALA A 132 5.55 3.01 6.39
C ALA A 132 4.88 4.08 5.50
N LEU A 133 3.77 4.64 5.98
CA LEU A 133 3.03 5.73 5.34
C LEU A 133 2.99 6.94 6.26
N CYS A 134 3.27 8.10 5.70
CA CYS A 134 3.16 9.38 6.38
C CYS A 134 2.13 10.26 5.63
N PRO A 135 0.93 10.43 6.20
CA PRO A 135 0.04 11.51 5.81
C PRO A 135 0.71 12.85 6.06
N ALA A 136 0.62 13.76 5.10
CA ALA A 136 1.12 15.12 5.18
C ALA A 136 0.09 16.06 4.56
N ILE A 137 0.04 17.30 5.05
CA ILE A 137 -0.82 18.32 4.48
C ILE A 137 0.01 19.46 3.94
N HIS A 138 -0.39 19.89 2.74
CA HIS A 138 0.22 20.97 2.00
C HIS A 138 -0.87 21.96 1.61
N SER A 139 -0.60 23.26 1.78
CA SER A 139 -1.36 24.30 1.09
C SER A 139 -0.71 24.53 -0.27
N LYS A 140 -1.42 24.29 -1.37
CA LYS A 140 -0.92 24.74 -2.69
C LYS A 140 -0.93 26.26 -2.71
N SER A 141 0.23 26.89 -2.57
CA SER A 141 0.34 28.32 -2.84
C SER A 141 0.18 28.51 -4.35
N SER A 142 -0.96 29.04 -4.79
CA SER A 142 -1.04 29.57 -6.14
C SER A 142 -0.19 30.82 -6.18
N SER A 143 0.80 30.87 -7.07
CA SER A 143 1.71 32.01 -7.28
C SER A 143 1.01 33.26 -7.85
N LEU A 144 -0.30 33.40 -7.67
CA LEU A 144 -1.09 34.54 -8.13
C LEU A 144 -1.34 35.48 -6.95
N ARG A 145 -0.88 36.74 -7.11
CA ARG A 145 -0.77 37.83 -6.11
C ARG A 145 -2.05 38.24 -5.37
N ASN A 146 -3.17 37.53 -5.49
CA ASN A 146 -4.41 37.83 -4.79
C ASN A 146 -4.75 36.72 -3.79
N SER A 147 -4.65 37.11 -2.52
CA SER A 147 -4.77 36.33 -1.29
C SER A 147 -6.07 35.54 -1.14
N LYS A 148 -6.14 34.38 -1.79
CA LYS A 148 -6.99 33.28 -1.35
C LYS A 148 -6.08 32.11 -1.00
N SER A 149 -6.21 31.60 0.23
CA SER A 149 -5.56 30.36 0.64
C SER A 149 -5.88 29.29 -0.40
N GLY A 150 -4.85 28.78 -1.09
CA GLY A 150 -5.06 27.75 -2.09
C GLY A 150 -5.54 26.43 -1.46
N PRO A 151 -6.01 25.48 -2.29
CA PRO A 151 -6.66 24.28 -1.81
C PRO A 151 -5.71 23.48 -0.90
N LEU A 152 -6.28 22.95 0.19
CA LEU A 152 -5.59 21.99 1.03
C LEU A 152 -5.46 20.67 0.28
N VAL A 153 -4.26 20.14 0.22
CA VAL A 153 -3.97 18.83 -0.34
C VAL A 153 -3.40 17.97 0.76
N VAL A 154 -4.08 16.85 1.04
CA VAL A 154 -3.50 15.79 1.86
C VAL A 154 -2.77 14.86 0.91
N SER A 155 -1.49 14.61 1.17
CA SER A 155 -0.71 13.58 0.49
C SER A 155 -0.38 12.47 1.46
N VAL A 156 -0.69 11.23 1.09
CA VAL A 156 -0.17 10.05 1.80
C VAL A 156 0.93 9.46 0.96
N SER A 157 2.17 9.65 1.41
CA SER A 157 3.36 9.07 0.79
C SER A 157 3.91 7.97 1.67
N GLY A 158 4.66 7.05 1.11
CA GLY A 158 5.29 6.03 1.91
C GLY A 158 6.33 5.22 1.17
N GLU A 159 7.07 4.48 1.97
CA GLU A 159 8.19 3.67 1.53
C GLU A 159 8.24 2.38 2.33
N GLY A 160 9.00 1.43 1.84
CA GLY A 160 9.08 0.14 2.48
C GLY A 160 10.06 -0.77 1.79
N HIS A 161 10.09 -2.00 2.28
CA HIS A 161 10.87 -3.08 1.69
C HIS A 161 10.11 -4.39 1.72
N ALA A 162 10.44 -5.27 0.78
CA ALA A 162 10.00 -6.65 0.77
C ALA A 162 11.23 -7.56 0.67
N THR A 163 11.18 -8.69 1.36
CA THR A 163 12.27 -9.69 1.36
C THR A 163 11.69 -11.02 0.94
N PHE A 164 12.35 -11.69 0.00
CA PHE A 164 12.00 -13.01 -0.51
C PHE A 164 13.16 -13.97 -0.24
N TRP A 165 13.02 -14.78 0.82
CA TRP A 165 14.15 -15.56 1.35
C TRP A 165 14.53 -16.74 0.45
N LEU A 166 13.58 -17.32 -0.30
CA LEU A 166 13.90 -18.42 -1.22
C LEU A 166 14.79 -17.96 -2.39
N HIS A 167 14.68 -16.69 -2.77
CA HIS A 167 15.36 -16.11 -3.92
C HIS A 167 16.56 -15.24 -3.54
N GLU A 168 16.80 -15.03 -2.24
CA GLU A 168 17.81 -14.11 -1.73
C GLU A 168 17.64 -12.68 -2.28
N GLU A 169 16.39 -12.26 -2.50
CA GLU A 169 16.07 -10.96 -3.09
C GLU A 169 15.48 -9.99 -2.05
N GLU A 170 15.95 -8.76 -2.09
CA GLU A 170 15.42 -7.64 -1.31
C GLU A 170 14.98 -6.51 -2.25
N TYR A 171 13.75 -6.06 -2.03
CA TYR A 171 13.11 -5.00 -2.79
C TYR A 171 12.91 -3.80 -1.90
N THR A 172 13.37 -2.63 -2.33
CA THR A 172 12.97 -1.36 -1.72
C THR A 172 11.95 -0.68 -2.62
N PHE A 173 11.03 0.08 -2.05
CA PHE A 173 10.04 0.78 -2.85
C PHE A 173 9.57 2.09 -2.23
N ARG A 174 9.10 2.98 -3.10
CA ARG A 174 8.41 4.23 -2.76
C ARG A 174 7.07 4.25 -3.47
N LEU A 175 6.00 4.51 -2.72
CA LEU A 175 4.65 4.57 -3.23
C LEU A 175 4.35 5.94 -3.88
N PRO A 176 3.46 5.99 -4.89
CA PRO A 176 2.88 7.25 -5.31
C PRO A 176 2.10 7.86 -4.13
N SER A 177 1.97 9.18 -4.14
CA SER A 177 1.18 9.89 -3.16
C SER A 177 -0.31 9.76 -3.45
N LEU A 178 -1.09 9.35 -2.46
CA LEU A 178 -2.54 9.51 -2.50
C LEU A 178 -2.88 10.98 -2.21
N LEU A 179 -3.55 11.65 -3.15
CA LEU A 179 -3.93 13.05 -3.03
C LEU A 179 -5.42 13.17 -2.73
N LEU A 180 -5.76 13.82 -1.61
CA LEU A 180 -7.10 14.35 -1.36
C LEU A 180 -7.09 15.81 -1.82
N GLN A 181 -7.75 16.08 -2.95
CA GLN A 181 -7.76 17.38 -3.60
C GLN A 181 -8.82 18.27 -2.96
N ASP A 182 -8.37 19.46 -2.51
CA ASP A 182 -9.23 20.47 -1.89
C ASP A 182 -10.05 19.90 -0.74
N ALA A 183 -9.37 19.46 0.33
CA ALA A 183 -9.99 18.89 1.52
C ALA A 183 -11.00 19.82 2.23
N SER A 184 -11.09 21.09 1.82
CA SER A 184 -12.11 22.04 2.25
C SER A 184 -13.46 21.88 1.54
N VAL A 185 -13.48 21.30 0.34
CA VAL A 185 -14.69 21.08 -0.48
C VAL A 185 -15.11 19.63 -0.38
N GLN A 186 -16.43 19.40 -0.26
CA GLN A 186 -17.00 18.07 -0.13
C GLN A 186 -17.98 17.76 -1.26
N PRO A 187 -17.95 16.53 -1.81
CA PRO A 187 -16.94 15.49 -1.54
C PRO A 187 -15.58 15.85 -2.15
N CYS A 188 -14.47 15.47 -1.50
CA CYS A 188 -13.13 15.79 -1.99
C CYS A 188 -12.69 14.77 -3.05
N LYS A 189 -12.12 15.25 -4.16
CA LYS A 189 -11.63 14.36 -5.23
C LYS A 189 -10.36 13.65 -4.80
N VAL A 190 -10.22 12.41 -5.24
CA VAL A 190 -9.03 11.60 -4.95
C VAL A 190 -8.26 11.29 -6.21
N ASP A 191 -6.92 11.32 -6.12
CA ASP A 191 -6.05 10.87 -7.21
C ASP A 191 -4.75 10.26 -6.68
N LEU A 192 -4.05 9.52 -7.54
CA LEU A 192 -2.67 9.09 -7.31
C LEU A 192 -1.71 9.98 -8.09
N ALA A 193 -0.69 10.51 -7.42
CA ALA A 193 0.31 11.37 -8.05
C ALA A 193 1.74 11.00 -7.65
N GLY A 194 2.68 11.28 -8.53
CA GLY A 194 4.10 11.02 -8.28
C GLY A 194 4.55 9.75 -8.97
N THR A 195 5.37 8.93 -8.31
CA THR A 195 6.01 7.78 -8.95
C THR A 195 6.06 6.61 -7.99
N LEU A 196 5.56 5.45 -8.43
CA LEU A 196 5.86 4.16 -7.83
C LEU A 196 7.27 3.76 -8.27
N GLN A 197 8.19 3.63 -7.32
CA GLN A 197 9.54 3.13 -7.57
C GLN A 197 9.70 1.80 -6.83
N VAL A 198 10.24 0.79 -7.50
CA VAL A 198 10.57 -0.51 -6.91
C VAL A 198 11.93 -0.91 -7.41
N GLU A 199 12.86 -1.25 -6.53
CA GLU A 199 14.24 -1.58 -6.86
C GLU A 199 14.66 -2.86 -6.14
N CYS A 200 15.23 -3.82 -6.88
CA CYS A 200 15.79 -5.05 -6.33
C CYS A 200 17.32 -4.98 -6.36
N SER A 201 17.94 -4.94 -5.18
CA SER A 201 19.39 -4.75 -5.05
C SER A 201 20.19 -5.92 -5.63
N GLY A 202 19.72 -7.15 -5.44
CA GLY A 202 20.39 -8.36 -5.90
C GLY A 202 20.40 -8.55 -7.42
N THR A 203 19.37 -8.06 -8.12
CA THR A 203 19.19 -8.29 -9.57
C THR A 203 19.49 -7.05 -10.42
N GLY A 204 19.61 -5.88 -9.79
CA GLY A 204 19.74 -4.60 -10.48
C GLY A 204 18.51 -4.18 -11.28
N MET A 205 17.36 -4.85 -11.06
CA MET A 205 16.10 -4.53 -11.72
C MET A 205 15.35 -3.42 -10.97
N ALA A 206 14.75 -2.51 -11.73
CA ALA A 206 14.00 -1.39 -11.19
C ALA A 206 12.73 -1.11 -12.02
N ALA A 207 11.61 -0.88 -11.34
CA ALA A 207 10.37 -0.41 -11.91
C ALA A 207 10.17 1.07 -11.56
N THR A 208 9.77 1.88 -12.55
CA THR A 208 9.45 3.30 -12.35
C THR A 208 8.12 3.61 -13.04
N LEU A 209 7.03 3.74 -12.27
CA LEU A 209 5.68 3.99 -12.79
C LEU A 209 5.19 5.36 -12.35
N LYS A 210 5.04 6.30 -13.29
CA LYS A 210 4.55 7.65 -13.05
C LYS A 210 3.02 7.67 -13.02
N CYS A 211 2.46 8.10 -11.90
CA CYS A 211 1.04 8.39 -11.72
C CYS A 211 0.81 9.88 -12.04
N SER A 212 0.03 10.13 -13.08
CA SER A 212 -0.30 11.48 -13.54
C SER A 212 -1.76 11.81 -13.21
N ALA A 213 -2.08 13.11 -13.22
CA ALA A 213 -3.43 13.59 -12.96
C ALA A 213 -4.47 12.90 -13.87
N GLY A 214 -5.64 12.61 -13.31
CA GLY A 214 -6.70 11.88 -14.01
C GLY A 214 -6.33 10.41 -14.20
N GLY A 215 -5.65 9.84 -13.21
CA GLY A 215 -5.42 8.42 -13.02
C GLY A 215 -4.57 7.63 -14.02
N ARG A 216 -3.95 8.31 -14.98
CA ARG A 216 -3.03 7.68 -15.95
C ARG A 216 -1.75 7.18 -15.27
N ILE A 217 -1.37 5.94 -15.57
CA ILE A 217 -0.08 5.35 -15.21
C ILE A 217 0.74 5.13 -16.47
N LYS A 218 2.02 5.53 -16.44
CA LYS A 218 3.02 5.20 -17.48
C LYS A 218 4.37 4.93 -16.85
N GLY A 219 5.12 3.96 -17.35
CA GLY A 219 6.42 3.61 -16.81
C GLY A 219 7.10 2.49 -17.55
N ALA A 220 8.17 1.97 -16.95
CA ALA A 220 8.87 0.80 -17.44
C ALA A 220 9.48 0.03 -16.28
N VAL A 221 9.73 -1.25 -16.52
CA VAL A 221 10.68 -2.05 -15.76
C VAL A 221 11.95 -2.12 -16.57
N SER A 222 13.07 -1.88 -15.90
CA SER A 222 14.38 -1.83 -16.52
C SER A 222 15.40 -2.62 -15.70
N ARG A 223 16.46 -3.07 -16.37
CA ARG A 223 17.64 -3.65 -15.73
C ARG A 223 18.82 -2.71 -15.97
N LEU A 224 19.60 -2.47 -14.91
CA LEU A 224 20.89 -1.81 -15.03
C LEU A 224 21.92 -2.85 -15.50
N ALA A 225 22.36 -2.75 -16.76
CA ALA A 225 23.38 -3.61 -17.33
C ALA A 225 24.64 -2.80 -17.61
N ALA A 226 25.70 -2.99 -16.82
CA ALA A 226 27.07 -2.41 -16.91
C ALA A 226 27.20 -0.90 -17.19
N PHE A 227 26.65 -0.39 -18.29
CA PHE A 227 26.67 1.02 -18.71
C PHE A 227 25.36 1.50 -19.36
N ALA A 228 24.34 0.65 -19.48
CA ALA A 228 23.08 0.98 -20.12
C ALA A 228 21.89 0.54 -19.25
N LYS A 229 20.83 1.34 -19.33
CA LYS A 229 19.52 0.99 -18.81
C LYS A 229 18.75 0.31 -19.94
N GLU A 230 18.41 -0.96 -19.77
CA GLU A 230 17.62 -1.73 -20.72
C GLU A 230 16.18 -1.85 -20.21
N ASP A 231 15.22 -1.30 -20.94
CA ASP A 231 13.80 -1.43 -20.60
C ASP A 231 13.31 -2.82 -21.02
N MET A 232 12.96 -3.64 -20.05
CA MET A 232 12.50 -5.02 -20.26
C MET A 232 11.00 -5.08 -20.59
N VAL A 233 10.19 -4.26 -19.92
CA VAL A 233 8.76 -4.09 -20.21
C VAL A 233 8.32 -2.65 -20.04
N LEU A 234 7.40 -2.22 -20.88
CA LEU A 234 6.70 -0.96 -20.79
C LEU A 234 5.40 -1.15 -20.01
N VAL A 235 5.04 -0.14 -19.21
CA VAL A 235 3.84 -0.17 -18.38
C VAL A 235 2.95 1.01 -18.73
N SER A 236 1.67 0.76 -18.99
CA SER A 236 0.72 1.84 -19.27
C SER A 236 -0.70 1.48 -18.86
N GLY A 237 -1.54 2.46 -18.57
CA GLY A 237 -2.95 2.24 -18.28
C GLY A 237 -3.54 3.28 -17.34
N HIS A 238 -4.52 2.86 -16.55
CA HIS A 238 -5.28 3.71 -15.63
C HIS A 238 -5.52 2.99 -14.29
N TRP A 239 -5.20 3.62 -13.17
CA TRP A 239 -5.24 2.95 -11.85
C TRP A 239 -6.66 2.63 -11.36
N THR A 240 -7.69 3.30 -11.89
CA THR A 240 -9.09 2.95 -11.60
C THR A 240 -9.66 1.86 -12.51
N GLU A 241 -8.90 1.45 -13.54
CA GLU A 241 -9.33 0.47 -14.54
C GLU A 241 -8.29 -0.64 -14.60
N GLN A 242 -7.43 -0.64 -15.62
CA GLN A 242 -6.39 -1.62 -15.81
C GLN A 242 -5.04 -0.95 -16.05
N VAL A 243 -3.98 -1.59 -15.54
CA VAL A 243 -2.59 -1.29 -15.88
C VAL A 243 -2.02 -2.50 -16.60
N LEU A 244 -1.47 -2.26 -17.77
CA LEU A 244 -1.00 -3.24 -18.73
C LEU A 244 0.53 -3.19 -18.81
N VAL A 245 1.12 -4.32 -19.12
CA VAL A 245 2.55 -4.50 -19.42
C VAL A 245 2.69 -4.97 -20.85
N SER A 246 3.63 -4.40 -21.59
CA SER A 246 4.00 -4.86 -22.93
C SER A 246 5.51 -4.95 -23.08
N THR A 247 5.95 -5.84 -23.94
CA THR A 247 7.37 -5.96 -24.31
C THR A 247 7.69 -4.99 -25.45
N PRO A 248 8.82 -4.25 -25.42
CA PRO A 248 9.15 -3.28 -26.48
C PRO A 248 9.18 -3.87 -27.90
N ASP A 249 9.65 -5.12 -28.02
CA ASP A 249 9.89 -5.79 -29.32
C ASP A 249 8.84 -6.84 -29.68
N SER A 250 7.74 -6.92 -28.94
CA SER A 250 6.67 -7.89 -29.20
C SER A 250 5.30 -7.31 -28.85
N ASP A 251 4.31 -7.63 -29.67
CA ASP A 251 2.89 -7.29 -29.44
C ASP A 251 2.27 -8.07 -28.25
N ALA A 252 3.07 -8.77 -27.45
CA ALA A 252 2.61 -9.43 -26.25
C ALA A 252 2.23 -8.39 -25.19
N GLU A 253 0.98 -8.45 -24.74
CA GLU A 253 0.43 -7.61 -23.68
C GLU A 253 -0.10 -8.47 -22.53
N GLY A 254 0.10 -7.99 -21.32
CA GLY A 254 -0.34 -8.62 -20.09
C GLY A 254 -1.00 -7.64 -19.12
N VAL A 255 -1.87 -8.15 -18.24
CA VAL A 255 -2.50 -7.32 -17.19
C VAL A 255 -1.63 -7.35 -15.94
N LEU A 256 -1.04 -6.20 -15.61
CA LEU A 256 -0.31 -6.00 -14.35
C LEU A 256 -1.27 -5.81 -13.18
N PHE A 257 -2.33 -5.01 -13.38
CA PHE A 257 -3.30 -4.68 -12.35
C PHE A 257 -4.69 -4.46 -12.95
N ASP A 258 -5.73 -4.93 -12.25
CA ASP A 258 -7.14 -4.69 -12.59
C ASP A 258 -7.88 -4.27 -11.31
N ALA A 259 -8.43 -3.05 -11.32
CA ALA A 259 -9.16 -2.47 -10.20
C ALA A 259 -10.41 -3.26 -9.82
N ASN A 260 -11.08 -3.90 -10.77
CA ASN A 260 -12.29 -4.68 -10.55
C ASN A 260 -11.99 -6.04 -9.91
N GLU A 261 -10.87 -6.66 -10.26
CA GLU A 261 -10.42 -7.91 -9.63
C GLU A 261 -9.88 -7.69 -8.22
N ALA A 262 -9.28 -6.53 -7.97
CA ALA A 262 -8.56 -6.24 -6.74
C ALA A 262 -9.45 -5.96 -5.51
N GLY A 263 -10.79 -5.96 -5.59
CA GLY A 263 -11.62 -5.91 -4.37
C GLY A 263 -12.89 -5.06 -4.41
N GLY A 264 -13.52 -4.89 -5.58
CA GLY A 264 -14.80 -4.18 -5.75
C GLY A 264 -14.67 -2.80 -6.40
N PRO A 265 -15.64 -1.90 -6.24
CA PRO A 265 -15.56 -0.54 -6.78
C PRO A 265 -14.59 0.32 -5.97
N LEU A 266 -13.90 1.23 -6.65
CA LEU A 266 -13.10 2.29 -6.05
C LEU A 266 -13.96 3.54 -5.89
N VAL A 267 -13.74 4.30 -4.81
CA VAL A 267 -14.31 5.64 -4.70
C VAL A 267 -13.39 6.65 -5.35
N SER A 268 -13.94 7.49 -6.22
CA SER A 268 -13.23 8.62 -6.84
C SER A 268 -13.29 9.88 -5.98
N GLU A 269 -14.20 9.91 -5.02
CA GLU A 269 -14.48 11.04 -4.14
C GLU A 269 -14.68 10.53 -2.71
N VAL A 270 -14.20 11.30 -1.74
CA VAL A 270 -14.29 10.96 -0.32
C VAL A 270 -14.93 12.13 0.40
N ASP A 271 -16.00 11.84 1.15
CA ASP A 271 -16.54 12.79 2.10
C ASP A 271 -15.76 12.69 3.41
N LEU A 272 -15.01 13.74 3.75
CA LEU A 272 -14.20 13.81 4.98
C LEU A 272 -15.05 14.13 6.23
N HIS A 273 -16.35 14.44 6.07
CA HIS A 273 -17.30 14.44 7.18
C HIS A 273 -17.79 13.03 7.50
N SER A 274 -17.76 12.14 6.51
CA SER A 274 -17.89 10.70 6.71
C SER A 274 -16.54 10.07 7.04
N LEU A 275 -16.53 8.83 7.52
CA LEU A 275 -15.27 8.18 7.94
C LEU A 275 -14.37 7.80 6.75
N GLY A 276 -14.80 8.01 5.50
CA GLY A 276 -14.04 7.70 4.31
C GLY A 276 -14.04 6.19 3.98
N PRO A 277 -13.20 5.74 3.04
CA PRO A 277 -13.05 4.34 2.66
C PRO A 277 -12.49 3.48 3.80
N MET A 278 -13.30 2.59 4.33
CA MET A 278 -12.99 1.88 5.57
C MET A 278 -12.05 0.69 5.43
N GLN A 279 -11.44 0.42 4.27
CA GLN A 279 -10.54 -0.73 4.17
C GLN A 279 -9.28 -0.58 5.02
N HIS A 280 -8.70 0.61 5.23
CA HIS A 280 -7.54 0.75 6.13
C HIS A 280 -7.82 1.70 7.30
N PRO A 281 -8.62 1.29 8.31
CA PRO A 281 -9.11 2.21 9.34
C PRO A 281 -7.99 2.90 10.14
N ARG A 282 -6.88 2.20 10.37
CA ARG A 282 -5.72 2.76 11.08
C ARG A 282 -4.99 3.81 10.25
N LEU A 283 -4.81 3.59 8.95
CA LEU A 283 -4.27 4.62 8.06
C LEU A 283 -5.21 5.82 7.99
N TRP A 284 -6.52 5.59 7.86
CA TRP A 284 -7.51 6.67 7.88
C TRP A 284 -7.51 7.45 9.19
N SER A 285 -7.18 6.80 10.31
CA SER A 285 -6.95 7.50 11.57
C SER A 285 -5.75 8.47 11.46
N ALA A 286 -4.65 8.07 10.82
CA ALA A 286 -3.51 8.98 10.58
C ALA A 286 -3.84 10.10 9.57
N ILE A 287 -4.66 9.83 8.56
CA ILE A 287 -5.14 10.86 7.61
C ILE A 287 -6.02 11.89 8.34
N LEU A 288 -6.95 11.42 9.18
CA LEU A 288 -7.84 12.28 9.96
C LEU A 288 -7.05 13.11 11.00
N ASP A 289 -6.01 12.53 11.62
CA ASP A 289 -5.09 13.24 12.51
C ASP A 289 -4.42 14.42 11.78
N ALA A 290 -3.86 14.15 10.60
CA ALA A 290 -3.25 15.18 9.77
C ALA A 290 -4.26 16.27 9.39
N LEU A 291 -5.49 15.91 9.02
CA LEU A 291 -6.56 16.87 8.66
C LEU A 291 -6.91 17.83 9.78
N GLN A 292 -6.86 17.38 11.04
CA GLN A 292 -7.07 18.25 12.18
C GLN A 292 -5.97 19.32 12.29
N ASP A 293 -4.72 18.98 12.00
CA ASP A 293 -3.62 19.96 11.99
C ASP A 293 -3.85 21.06 10.98
N ALA A 294 -4.31 20.71 9.78
CA ALA A 294 -4.60 21.72 8.75
C ALA A 294 -5.72 22.67 9.14
N LYS A 295 -6.78 22.15 9.78
CA LYS A 295 -7.87 23.00 10.31
C LYS A 295 -7.34 23.95 11.38
N ALA A 296 -6.51 23.46 12.31
CA ALA A 296 -5.91 24.30 13.34
C ALA A 296 -5.00 25.40 12.74
N ILE A 297 -4.17 25.06 11.74
CA ILE A 297 -3.32 26.01 11.03
C ILE A 297 -4.17 27.06 10.29
N GLN A 298 -5.24 26.66 9.62
CA GLN A 298 -6.15 27.58 8.94
C GLN A 298 -6.85 28.52 9.92
N GLN A 299 -7.34 28.01 11.05
CA GLN A 299 -7.98 28.82 12.09
C GLN A 299 -7.00 29.80 12.74
N ALA A 300 -5.76 29.39 13.00
CA ALA A 300 -4.73 30.28 13.53
C ALA A 300 -4.39 31.40 12.54
N LYS A 301 -4.25 31.09 11.25
CA LYS A 301 -4.06 32.09 10.18
C LYS A 301 -5.26 33.03 10.04
N GLY A 302 -6.48 32.49 10.13
CA GLY A 302 -7.72 33.27 10.14
C GLY A 302 -7.75 34.25 11.30
N ARG A 303 -7.52 33.79 12.54
CA ARG A 303 -7.47 34.65 13.74
C ARG A 303 -6.37 35.71 13.71
N ALA A 304 -5.21 35.39 13.14
CA ALA A 304 -4.14 36.38 12.93
C ALA A 304 -4.55 37.48 11.93
N LEU A 305 -5.45 37.18 10.99
CA LEU A 305 -6.01 38.11 10.02
C LEU A 305 -7.32 38.78 10.50
N SER A 306 -8.05 38.14 11.42
CA SER A 306 -9.30 38.58 12.02
C SER A 306 -9.19 38.53 13.54
N ALA A 307 -8.49 39.50 14.13
CA ALA A 307 -8.50 39.70 15.57
C ALA A 307 -9.91 40.16 16.00
N GLY A 308 -10.81 39.20 16.24
CA GLY A 308 -12.17 39.46 16.71
C GLY A 308 -13.13 38.30 16.43
N VAL A 309 -13.60 37.70 17.53
CA VAL A 309 -14.86 36.91 17.64
C VAL A 309 -14.81 35.42 17.25
N GLY A 310 -15.12 34.57 18.25
CA GLY A 310 -15.86 33.32 18.08
C GLY A 310 -15.04 32.02 18.10
N SER A 311 -15.08 31.29 19.22
CA SER A 311 -14.58 29.91 19.33
C SER A 311 -15.73 28.91 19.12
N GLY A 312 -15.93 28.47 17.88
CA GLY A 312 -16.81 27.33 17.58
C GLY A 312 -16.06 26.02 17.80
N ALA A 313 -16.54 25.18 18.72
CA ALA A 313 -16.03 23.83 18.91
C ALA A 313 -16.38 22.97 17.68
N GLY A 314 -15.36 22.43 17.02
CA GLY A 314 -15.55 21.47 15.93
C GLY A 314 -16.12 20.13 16.42
N PRO A 315 -16.59 19.28 15.50
CA PRO A 315 -17.23 17.99 15.82
C PRO A 315 -16.28 16.93 16.41
N LEU A 316 -14.99 17.23 16.54
CA LEU A 316 -14.00 16.35 17.14
C LEU A 316 -13.63 16.99 18.48
N GLY A 317 -13.89 16.29 19.58
CA GLY A 317 -13.60 16.76 20.94
C GLY A 317 -12.11 17.11 21.15
N PRO A 318 -11.75 17.64 22.33
CA PRO A 318 -10.37 18.01 22.62
C PRO A 318 -9.43 16.81 22.41
N LEU A 319 -8.28 17.06 21.77
CA LEU A 319 -7.30 16.02 21.49
C LEU A 319 -6.69 15.48 22.80
N PRO A 320 -6.40 14.18 22.88
CA PRO A 320 -5.64 13.61 23.99
C PRO A 320 -4.31 14.36 24.23
N PRO A 321 -3.88 14.58 25.49
CA PRO A 321 -2.66 15.33 25.81
C PRO A 321 -1.39 14.78 25.14
N CYS A 322 -1.30 13.47 24.96
CA CYS A 322 -0.16 12.84 24.28
C CYS A 322 -0.04 13.23 22.81
N ILE A 323 -1.17 13.39 22.11
CA ILE A 323 -1.21 13.86 20.71
C ILE A 323 -0.78 15.33 20.64
N VAL A 324 -1.28 16.16 21.57
CA VAL A 324 -0.89 17.58 21.66
C VAL A 324 0.62 17.72 21.90
N ALA A 325 1.17 16.95 22.83
CA ALA A 325 2.60 16.95 23.13
C ALA A 325 3.45 16.52 21.92
N ALA A 326 3.06 15.44 21.23
CA ALA A 326 3.76 14.97 20.03
C ALA A 326 3.76 16.04 18.92
N ARG A 327 2.59 16.64 18.65
CA ARG A 327 2.45 17.72 17.65
C ARG A 327 3.26 18.96 18.01
N ALA A 328 3.36 19.32 19.29
CA ALA A 328 4.18 20.44 19.75
C ALA A 328 5.68 20.25 19.43
N THR A 329 6.13 19.00 19.31
CA THR A 329 7.51 18.65 18.90
C THR A 329 7.68 18.45 17.40
N GLY A 330 6.62 18.67 16.60
CA GLY A 330 6.64 18.46 15.15
C GLY A 330 6.56 16.99 14.72
N GLN A 331 6.31 16.07 15.64
CA GLN A 331 6.07 14.67 15.31
C GLN A 331 4.75 14.50 14.55
N ARG A 332 4.69 13.49 13.69
CA ARG A 332 3.52 13.15 12.88
C ARG A 332 3.13 11.70 13.10
N LEU A 333 1.84 11.41 12.99
CA LEU A 333 1.38 10.03 13.10
C LEU A 333 1.78 9.26 11.84
N ILE A 334 2.61 8.24 12.01
CA ILE A 334 3.08 7.34 10.96
C ILE A 334 2.27 6.05 11.05
N TYR A 335 1.72 5.61 9.93
CA TYR A 335 1.12 4.29 9.80
C TYR A 335 2.18 3.30 9.34
N ARG A 336 2.32 2.17 10.03
CA ARG A 336 3.23 1.09 9.67
C ARG A 336 2.48 -0.22 9.53
N MET A 337 2.90 -1.02 8.57
CA MET A 337 2.31 -2.33 8.30
C MET A 337 3.42 -3.33 8.04
N GLN A 338 3.30 -4.53 8.62
CA GLN A 338 4.20 -5.65 8.38
C GLN A 338 3.39 -6.89 8.06
N TYR A 339 3.74 -7.55 6.95
CA TYR A 339 3.37 -8.93 6.67
C TYR A 339 4.60 -9.81 6.82
N VAL A 340 4.44 -10.93 7.54
CA VAL A 340 5.42 -12.02 7.58
C VAL A 340 4.73 -13.28 7.10
N LEU A 341 5.09 -13.72 5.90
CA LEU A 341 4.62 -14.95 5.28
C LEU A 341 5.55 -16.10 5.65
N GLY A 342 4.99 -17.24 6.03
CA GLY A 342 5.77 -18.43 6.30
C GLY A 342 4.94 -19.68 6.48
N ARG A 343 5.61 -20.78 6.84
CA ARG A 343 4.93 -22.03 7.18
C ARG A 343 4.69 -22.12 8.69
N PRO A 344 3.60 -22.77 9.13
CA PRO A 344 3.44 -23.13 10.53
C PRO A 344 4.60 -24.03 10.99
N PRO A 345 4.90 -24.08 12.30
CA PRO A 345 5.73 -25.17 12.82
C PRO A 345 5.10 -26.50 12.42
N SER A 346 5.89 -27.35 11.75
CA SER A 346 5.48 -28.72 11.50
C SER A 346 5.09 -29.30 12.85
N ALA A 347 3.91 -29.91 12.94
CA ALA A 347 3.63 -30.76 14.08
C ALA A 347 4.78 -31.77 14.10
N GLN A 348 5.62 -31.74 15.14
CA GLN A 348 6.55 -32.84 15.35
C GLN A 348 5.65 -34.05 15.48
N VAL A 349 5.54 -34.84 14.40
CA VAL A 349 4.88 -36.13 14.43
C VAL A 349 5.72 -36.88 15.44
N GLY A 350 5.24 -36.89 16.68
CA GLY A 350 5.86 -37.64 17.75
C GLY A 350 5.93 -39.05 17.23
N SER A 351 7.12 -39.48 16.83
CA SER A 351 7.37 -40.89 16.62
C SER A 351 7.15 -41.50 17.99
N LEU A 352 5.93 -41.97 18.23
CA LEU A 352 5.65 -42.96 19.25
C LEU A 352 6.51 -44.15 18.84
N GLY A 353 7.77 -44.12 19.28
CA GLY A 353 8.65 -45.26 19.23
C GLY A 353 7.93 -46.35 19.99
N ALA A 354 7.41 -47.32 19.26
CA ALA A 354 7.03 -48.59 19.82
C ALA A 354 8.31 -49.19 20.42
N GLN A 355 8.53 -48.95 21.72
CA GLN A 355 9.39 -49.82 22.51
C GLN A 355 8.68 -51.17 22.52
N THR A 356 9.27 -52.13 21.81
CA THR A 356 8.89 -53.54 21.84
C THR A 356 9.81 -54.28 22.82
#